data_AF-A0A9E4C5L7-F1
#
_entry.id   AF-A0A9E4C5L7-F1
#
_cell.length_a   1.000
_cell.length_b   1.000
_cell.length_c   1.000
_cell.angle_alpha   90.00
_cell.angle_beta   90.00
_cell.angle_gamma   90.00
#
_symmetry.space_group_name_H-M   'P 1'
#
loop_
_entity.id
_entity.type
_entity.pdbx_description
1 polymer ?
#
loop_
_entity_poly.entity_id
_entity_poly.type
_entity_poly.pdbx_seq_one_letter_code
_entity_poly.pdbx_strand_id
1 'polypeptide(L)' 'MADNTRMQPGTGDIDWRAGLQALKDIGFSGYLAYECGIEGEPKDALTKSVQFVRETIAQLD' A
#
# COMPACT_ATOMS: atom_id res chain seq x y z
N MET A 1 0.15 4.67 5.85
CA MET A 1 0.74 3.84 4.78
C MET A 1 1.59 4.75 3.92
N ALA A 2 2.86 4.38 3.79
CA ALA A 2 3.87 5.01 2.96
C ALA A 2 4.89 3.92 2.59
N ASP A 3 5.56 4.06 1.46
CA ASP A 3 6.70 3.23 1.12
C ASP A 3 7.97 3.63 1.92
N ASN A 4 9.07 2.90 1.76
CA ASN A 4 10.33 3.15 2.50
C ASN A 4 10.90 4.55 2.23
N THR A 5 10.59 5.12 1.06
CA THR A 5 10.96 6.48 0.64
C THR A 5 10.02 7.56 1.19
N ARG A 6 9.07 7.22 2.06
CA ARG A 6 7.94 8.06 2.51
C ARG A 6 7.02 8.53 1.37
N MET A 7 7.12 7.95 0.17
CA MET A 7 6.19 8.19 -0.95
C MET A 7 5.05 7.18 -0.98
N GLN A 8 4.14 7.29 -1.95
CA GLN A 8 2.98 6.43 -2.06
C GLN A 8 3.35 4.94 -2.21
N PRO A 9 2.61 4.00 -1.58
CA PRO A 9 2.80 2.56 -1.71
C PRO A 9 3.03 2.09 -3.16
N GLY A 10 4.02 1.22 -3.36
CA GLY A 10 4.37 0.65 -4.67
C GLY A 10 5.39 1.47 -5.46
N THR A 11 6.04 2.45 -4.82
CA THR A 11 7.09 3.28 -5.44
C THR A 11 8.48 3.07 -4.83
N GLY A 12 8.57 2.24 -3.80
CA GLY A 12 9.82 1.88 -3.15
C GLY A 12 9.96 0.36 -3.01
N ASP A 13 10.66 -0.05 -1.95
CA ASP A 13 11.10 -1.44 -1.74
C ASP A 13 10.49 -2.09 -0.48
N ILE A 14 9.44 -1.52 0.11
CA ILE A 14 8.72 -2.21 1.21
C ILE A 14 8.14 -3.53 0.69
N ASP A 15 8.34 -4.60 1.47
CA ASP A 15 7.62 -5.86 1.27
C ASP A 15 6.16 -5.71 1.74
N TRP A 16 5.34 -5.19 0.85
CA TRP A 16 3.91 -4.96 1.09
C TRP A 16 3.13 -6.25 1.30
N ARG A 17 3.53 -7.35 0.63
CA ARG A 17 2.84 -8.63 0.75
C ARG A 17 3.00 -9.16 2.18
N ALA A 18 4.22 -9.18 2.71
CA ALA A 18 4.47 -9.65 4.07
C ALA A 18 3.71 -8.82 5.12
N GLY A 19 3.75 -7.49 5.01
CA GLY A 19 3.06 -6.60 5.95
C GLY A 19 1.54 -6.74 5.91
N LEU A 20 0.95 -6.83 4.72
CA LEU A 20 -0.50 -7.00 4.55
C LEU A 20 -0.96 -8.42 4.93
N GLN A 21 -0.16 -9.45 4.67
CA GLN A 21 -0.45 -10.82 5.13
C GLN A 21 -0.52 -10.87 6.65
N ALA A 22 0.45 -10.27 7.36
CA ALA A 22 0.44 -10.23 8.82
C ALA A 22 -0.83 -9.55 9.38
N LEU A 23 -1.31 -8.49 8.75
CA LEU A 23 -2.58 -7.84 9.12
C LEU A 23 -3.79 -8.76 8.87
N LYS A 24 -3.80 -9.50 7.75
CA LYS A 24 -4.84 -10.49 7.42
C LYS A 24 -4.85 -11.63 8.46
N ASP A 25 -3.67 -12.16 8.80
CA ASP A 25 -3.50 -13.29 9.72
C ASP A 25 -4.05 -13.00 11.13
N ILE A 26 -3.94 -11.74 11.59
CA ILE A 26 -4.50 -11.31 12.88
C ILE A 26 -5.97 -10.85 12.79
N GLY A 27 -6.58 -10.90 11.61
CA GLY A 27 -7.98 -10.50 11.39
C GLY A 27 -8.23 -8.99 11.44
N PHE A 28 -7.25 -8.16 11.08
CA PHE A 28 -7.44 -6.71 11.03
C PHE A 28 -8.46 -6.31 9.95
N SER A 29 -9.52 -5.61 10.33
CA SER A 29 -10.62 -5.17 9.46
C SER A 29 -10.81 -3.64 9.42
N GLY A 30 -9.87 -2.90 10.01
CA GLY A 30 -9.90 -1.44 10.05
C GLY A 30 -9.43 -0.79 8.74
N TYR A 31 -9.35 0.54 8.76
CA TYR A 31 -8.88 1.32 7.62
C TYR A 31 -7.36 1.36 7.52
N LEU A 32 -6.87 1.29 6.29
CA LEU A 32 -5.48 1.57 5.95
C LEU A 32 -5.37 3.02 5.44
N ALA A 33 -4.89 3.95 6.27
CA ALA A 33 -4.74 5.36 5.91
C ALA A 33 -3.44 5.60 5.14
N TYR A 34 -3.46 6.44 4.11
CA TYR A 34 -2.25 6.91 3.43
C TYR A 34 -1.66 8.10 4.22
N GLU A 35 -0.39 8.01 4.59
CA GLU A 35 0.36 9.06 5.29
C GLU A 35 1.75 9.16 4.66
N CYS A 36 1.77 9.64 3.42
CA CYS A 36 2.94 9.64 2.56
C CYS A 36 2.98 10.93 1.72
N GLY A 37 4.16 11.23 1.18
CA GLY A 37 4.29 12.15 0.06
C GLY A 37 3.66 11.56 -1.21
N ILE A 38 3.40 12.44 -2.17
CA ILE A 38 2.89 12.09 -3.49
C ILE A 38 3.87 12.59 -4.54
N GLU A 39 4.44 11.67 -5.32
CA GLU A 39 5.31 12.00 -6.44
C GLU A 39 4.55 11.88 -7.77
N GLY A 40 4.59 12.94 -8.58
CA GLY A 40 3.90 13.04 -9.87
C GLY A 40 2.51 13.69 -9.78
N GLU A 41 1.71 13.51 -10.83
CA GLU A 41 0.34 14.03 -10.88
C GLU A 41 -0.54 13.31 -9.83
N PRO A 42 -1.14 14.01 -8.85
CA PRO A 42 -1.72 13.37 -7.67
C PRO A 42 -2.81 12.35 -7.98
N LYS A 43 -3.67 12.63 -8.96
CA LYS A 43 -4.78 11.74 -9.31
C LYS A 43 -4.28 10.41 -9.87
N ASP A 44 -3.29 10.48 -10.76
CA ASP A 44 -2.72 9.29 -11.40
C ASP A 44 -1.86 8.49 -10.41
N ALA A 45 -1.04 9.18 -9.61
CA ALA A 45 -0.19 8.57 -8.61
C ALA A 45 -1.01 7.80 -7.56
N LEU A 46 -2.06 8.42 -7.01
CA LEU A 46 -2.94 7.77 -6.04
C LEU A 46 -3.74 6.62 -6.67
N THR A 47 -4.18 6.77 -7.92
CA THR A 47 -4.91 5.70 -8.63
C THR A 47 -4.03 4.45 -8.78
N LYS A 48 -2.78 4.62 -9.24
CA LYS A 48 -1.81 3.53 -9.37
C LYS A 48 -1.46 2.89 -8.02
N SER A 49 -1.22 3.72 -7.00
CA SER A 49 -0.86 3.24 -5.67
C SER A 49 -1.98 2.44 -5.01
N VAL A 50 -3.23 2.90 -5.11
CA VAL A 50 -4.39 2.16 -4.62
C VAL A 50 -4.60 0.85 -5.39
N GLN A 51 -4.40 0.87 -6.71
CA GLN A 51 -4.45 -0.35 -7.52
C GLN A 51 -3.40 -1.38 -7.05
N PHE A 52 -2.15 -0.96 -6.87
CA PHE A 52 -1.07 -1.80 -6.35
C PHE A 52 -1.42 -2.45 -5.00
N VAL A 53 -1.94 -1.67 -4.04
CA VAL A 53 -2.35 -2.20 -2.73
C VAL A 53 -3.50 -3.22 -2.88
N ARG A 54 -4.50 -2.93 -3.72
CA ARG A 54 -5.64 -3.84 -3.95
C ARG A 54 -5.20 -5.16 -4.59
N GLU A 55 -4.32 -5.10 -5.60
CA GLU A 55 -3.79 -6.27 -6.27
C GLU A 55 -2.95 -7.12 -5.30
N THR A 56 -2.14 -6.47 -4.45
CA THR A 56 -1.38 -7.17 -3.40
C THR A 56 -2.30 -7.90 -2.43
N ILE A 57 -3.36 -7.23 -1.95
CA ILE A 57 -4.37 -7.83 -1.04
C ILE A 57 -5.08 -9.02 -1.71
N ALA A 58 -5.43 -8.91 -2.99
CA ALA A 58 -6.11 -9.97 -3.72
C ALA A 58 -5.28 -11.25 -3.89
N GLN A 59 -3.95 -11.16 -3.71
CA GLN A 59 -3.03 -12.28 -3.84
C GLN A 59 -2.63 -12.91 -2.50
N LEU A 60 -3.10 -12.39 -1.37
CA LEU A 60 -2.77 -12.90 -0.03
C LEU A 60 -3.38 -14.29 0.23
N ASP A 61 -2.67 -15.13 0.98
CA ASP A 61 -3.04 -16.51 1.33
C ASP A 61 -4.14 -16.55 2.39
#